data_AF-A0AB39RX05-F1
#
_entry.id   AF-A0AB39RX05-F1
#
_cell.length_a   1.000
_cell.length_b   1.000
_cell.length_c   1.000
_cell.angle_alpha   90.00
_cell.angle_beta   90.00
_cell.angle_gamma   90.00
#
_symmetry.space_group_name_H-M   'P 1'
#
loop_
_entity.id
_entity.type
_entity.pdbx_description
1 polymer ?
#
loop_
_entity_poly.entity_id
_entity_poly.type
_entity_poly.pdbx_seq_one_letter_code
_entity_poly.pdbx_strand_id
1 'polypeptide(L)'
;MAVLDAATGRKLMETLVRPTEKISRQASWVHGLSDHDVGRAAPWEKVLPHLRRVTRGRTIWAYNADFDRGIVVGDTRRGQEAATPGRPGRLVLPDGGVHP
;
A
#
# COMPACT_ATOMS: atom_id res chain seq x y z
N MET A 1 -1.60 -2.23 8.54
CA MET A 1 -1.28 -3.50 7.84
C MET A 1 -0.91 -4.57 8.85
N ALA A 2 -1.42 -5.78 8.68
CA ALA A 2 -1.05 -6.93 9.50
C ALA A 2 -0.81 -8.18 8.64
N VAL A 3 0.05 -9.07 9.12
CA VAL A 3 0.29 -10.41 8.56
C VAL A 3 0.27 -11.40 9.71
N LEU A 4 -0.55 -12.43 9.58
CA LEU A 4 -0.71 -13.48 10.57
C LEU A 4 -0.16 -14.80 10.01
N ASP A 5 0.36 -15.63 10.91
CA ASP A 5 0.56 -17.04 10.62
C ASP A 5 -0.81 -17.74 10.55
N ALA A 6 -1.14 -18.35 9.40
CA ALA A 6 -2.48 -18.87 9.15
C ALA A 6 -2.86 -20.06 10.06
N ALA A 7 -1.89 -20.87 10.48
CA ALA A 7 -2.16 -22.04 11.32
C ALA A 7 -2.34 -21.67 12.79
N THR A 8 -1.58 -20.69 13.27
CA THR A 8 -1.52 -20.35 14.71
C THR A 8 -2.20 -19.03 15.07
N GLY A 9 -2.51 -18.19 14.09
CA GLY A 9 -3.01 -16.83 14.31
C GLY A 9 -1.96 -15.85 14.84
N ARG A 10 -0.70 -16.28 15.02
CA ARG A 10 0.36 -15.42 15.56
C ARG A 10 0.65 -14.26 14.62
N LYS A 11 0.71 -13.05 15.17
CA LYS A 11 1.14 -11.84 14.44
C LYS A 11 2.61 -11.96 14.02
N LEU A 12 2.85 -12.00 12.71
CA LEU A 12 4.18 -11.92 12.12
C LEU A 12 4.58 -10.46 11.87
N MET A 13 3.58 -9.60 11.66
CA MET A 13 3.72 -8.17 11.45
C MET A 13 2.40 -7.49 11.80
N GLU A 14 2.48 -6.34 12.46
CA GLU A 14 1.35 -5.45 12.72
C GLU A 14 1.90 -4.04 12.83
N THR A 15 1.51 -3.16 11.92
CA THR A 15 2.02 -1.78 11.89
C THR A 15 1.02 -0.85 11.21
N LEU A 16 1.00 0.40 11.66
CA LEU A 16 0.45 1.49 10.86
C LEU A 16 1.38 1.78 9.67
N VAL A 17 0.79 2.32 8.60
CA VAL A 17 1.50 2.75 7.39
C VAL A 17 1.08 4.19 7.15
N ARG A 18 2.05 5.08 6.94
CA ARG A 18 1.75 6.45 6.54
C ARG A 18 1.43 6.49 5.04
N PRO A 19 0.18 6.81 4.65
CA PRO A 19 -0.20 6.89 3.24
C PRO A 19 0.41 8.14 2.60
N THR A 20 0.43 8.16 1.26
CA THR A 20 0.85 9.32 0.46
C THR A 20 -0.27 10.33 0.21
N GLU A 21 -1.52 9.93 0.47
CA GLU A 21 -2.72 10.73 0.29
C GLU A 21 -3.49 10.80 1.61
N LYS A 22 -4.36 11.81 1.77
CA LYS A 22 -5.19 11.96 2.97
C LYS A 22 -6.17 10.80 3.10
N ILE A 23 -6.39 10.35 4.32
CA ILE A 23 -7.42 9.36 4.61
C ILE A 23 -8.79 9.97 4.35
N SER A 24 -9.60 9.32 3.51
CA SER A 24 -10.96 9.76 3.24
C SER A 24 -11.87 9.61 4.48
N ARG A 25 -12.90 10.44 4.60
CA ARG A 25 -13.85 10.35 5.72
C ARG A 25 -14.49 8.96 5.84
N GLN A 26 -14.78 8.31 4.72
CA GLN A 26 -15.33 6.96 4.71
C GLN A 26 -14.31 5.94 5.23
N ALA A 27 -13.05 6.01 4.79
CA ALA A 27 -12.00 5.13 5.28
C ALA A 27 -11.76 5.33 6.79
N SER A 28 -11.74 6.57 7.27
CA SER A 28 -11.65 6.85 8.70
C SER A 28 -12.84 6.29 9.49
N TRP A 29 -14.06 6.36 8.95
CA TRP A 29 -15.24 5.79 9.61
C TRP A 29 -15.19 4.27 9.67
N VAL A 30 -14.78 3.60 8.59
CA VAL A 30 -14.68 2.13 8.53
C VAL A 30 -13.53 1.61 9.40
N HIS A 31 -12.38 2.26 9.38
CA HIS A 31 -11.14 1.74 9.97
C HIS A 31 -10.76 2.38 11.31
N GLY A 32 -11.43 3.47 11.71
CA GLY A 32 -11.13 4.18 12.96
C GLY A 32 -9.78 4.92 12.98
N LEU A 33 -9.15 5.12 11.82
CA LEU A 33 -7.86 5.79 11.69
C LEU A 33 -8.00 7.17 11.02
N SER A 34 -7.37 8.17 11.61
CA SER A 34 -7.24 9.53 11.07
C SER A 34 -5.84 9.79 10.50
N ASP A 35 -5.71 10.88 9.74
CA ASP A 35 -4.40 11.36 9.27
C ASP A 35 -3.43 11.61 10.44
N HIS A 36 -3.94 12.01 11.61
CA HIS A 36 -3.12 12.23 12.81
C HIS A 36 -2.50 10.92 13.32
N ASP A 37 -3.29 9.84 13.35
CA ASP A 37 -2.85 8.54 13.89
C ASP A 37 -1.71 7.93 13.05
N VAL A 38 -1.76 8.14 11.74
CA VAL A 38 -0.76 7.60 10.79
C VAL A 38 0.34 8.60 10.45
N GLY A 39 0.24 9.86 10.86
CA GLY A 39 1.15 10.93 10.43
C GLY A 39 2.62 10.70 10.81
N ARG A 40 2.85 9.99 11.93
CA ARG A 40 4.20 9.59 12.41
C ARG A 40 4.57 8.14 12.07
N ALA A 41 3.69 7.39 11.40
CA ALA A 41 3.97 6.02 11.01
C ALA A 41 5.05 5.95 9.92
N ALA A 42 5.63 4.76 9.76
CA ALA A 42 6.57 4.50 8.69
C ALA A 42 5.87 4.62 7.32
N PRO A 43 6.49 5.28 6.33
CA PRO A 43 5.97 5.31 4.97
C PRO A 43 6.18 3.94 4.29
N TRP A 44 5.46 3.70 3.20
CA TRP A 44 5.38 2.38 2.56
C TRP A 44 6.75 1.78 2.21
N GLU A 45 7.69 2.58 1.70
CA GLU A 45 9.04 2.14 1.32
C GLU A 45 9.86 1.60 2.50
N LYS A 46 9.53 1.97 3.73
CA LYS A 46 10.13 1.39 4.95
C LYS A 46 9.40 0.15 5.44
N VAL A 47 8.11 0.03 5.12
CA VAL A 47 7.25 -1.11 5.52
C VAL A 47 7.41 -2.31 4.56
N LEU A 48 7.54 -2.05 3.26
CA LEU A 48 7.61 -3.08 2.21
C LEU A 48 8.75 -4.11 2.42
N PRO A 49 9.98 -3.75 2.84
CA PRO A 49 11.01 -4.74 3.13
C PRO A 49 10.62 -5.72 4.25
N HIS A 50 9.90 -5.25 5.28
CA HIS A 50 9.40 -6.10 6.36
C HIS A 50 8.33 -7.05 5.84
N LEU A 51 7.35 -6.54 5.08
CA LEU A 51 6.32 -7.35 4.45
C LEU A 51 6.92 -8.48 3.60
N ARG A 52 7.87 -8.15 2.72
CA ARG A 52 8.58 -9.13 1.88
C ARG A 52 9.30 -10.19 2.71
N ARG A 53 9.93 -9.80 3.83
CA ARG A 53 10.64 -10.73 4.70
C ARG A 53 9.69 -11.75 5.35
N VAL A 54 8.55 -11.31 5.85
CA VAL A 54 7.60 -12.21 6.55
C VAL A 54 6.78 -13.08 5.59
N THR A 55 6.63 -12.68 4.33
CA THR A 55 5.88 -13.45 3.32
C THR A 55 6.75 -14.28 2.36
N ARG A 56 8.08 -14.13 2.39
CA ARG A 56 8.99 -14.84 1.46
C ARG A 56 8.78 -16.36 1.51
N GLY A 57 8.54 -16.96 0.35
CA GLY A 57 8.38 -18.41 0.21
C GLY A 57 7.09 -18.97 0.81
N ARG A 58 6.10 -18.11 1.09
CA ARG A 58 4.80 -18.51 1.66
C ARG A 58 3.66 -18.22 0.70
N THR A 59 2.62 -19.04 0.73
CA THR A 59 1.33 -18.71 0.12
C THR A 59 0.64 -17.65 0.97
N ILE A 60 0.22 -16.55 0.35
CA ILE A 60 -0.48 -15.46 1.03
C ILE A 60 -1.99 -15.66 0.88
N TRP A 61 -2.72 -15.64 1.99
CA TRP A 61 -4.17 -15.73 2.04
C TRP A 61 -4.74 -14.39 2.51
N ALA A 62 -5.80 -13.93 1.85
CA ALA A 62 -6.53 -12.71 2.19
C ALA A 62 -8.01 -12.91 1.84
N TYR A 63 -8.90 -12.34 2.65
CA TYR A 63 -10.35 -12.47 2.46
C TYR A 63 -10.82 -11.80 1.15
N ASN A 64 -10.32 -10.59 0.88
CA ASN A 64 -10.58 -9.87 -0.36
C ASN A 64 -9.27 -9.66 -1.11
N ALA A 65 -8.68 -10.76 -1.57
CA ALA A 65 -7.32 -10.80 -2.10
C ALA A 65 -7.07 -9.81 -3.25
N ASP A 66 -8.05 -9.55 -4.11
CA ASP A 66 -7.91 -8.60 -5.21
C ASP A 66 -7.81 -7.15 -4.71
N PHE A 67 -8.62 -6.79 -3.71
CA PHE A 67 -8.53 -5.48 -3.07
C PHE A 67 -7.17 -5.29 -2.37
N ASP A 68 -6.77 -6.22 -1.51
CA ASP A 68 -5.49 -6.16 -0.80
C ASP A 68 -4.30 -6.10 -1.77
N ARG A 69 -4.33 -6.91 -2.83
CA ARG A 69 -3.32 -6.87 -3.90
C ARG A 69 -3.29 -5.51 -4.58
N GLY A 70 -4.45 -4.93 -4.88
CA GLY A 70 -4.57 -3.59 -5.47
C GLY A 70 -3.91 -2.51 -4.62
N ILE A 71 -4.15 -2.53 -3.30
CA ILE A 71 -3.52 -1.61 -2.34
C ILE A 71 -2.00 -1.79 -2.32
N VAL A 72 -1.51 -3.02 -2.14
CA VAL A 72 -0.07 -3.32 -2.05
C VAL A 72 0.68 -2.92 -3.32
N VAL A 73 0.13 -3.21 -4.50
CA VAL A 73 0.73 -2.83 -5.79
C VAL A 73 0.68 -1.31 -5.97
N GLY A 74 -0.45 -0.67 -5.68
CA GLY A 74 -0.62 0.78 -5.77
C GLY A 74 0.34 1.55 -4.87
N ASP A 75 0.46 1.15 -3.61
CA ASP A 75 1.40 1.75 -2.66
C ASP A 75 2.85 1.52 -3.07
N THR A 76 3.17 0.33 -3.62
CA THR A 76 4.52 0.06 -4.14
C THR A 76 4.87 1.00 -5.27
N ARG A 77 3.96 1.23 -6.22
CA ARG A 77 4.17 2.19 -7.31
C ARG A 77 4.37 3.62 -6.78
N ARG A 78 3.49 4.09 -5.89
CA ARG A 78 3.59 5.45 -5.30
C ARG A 78 4.87 5.63 -4.47
N GLY A 79 5.26 4.63 -3.69
CA GLY A 79 6.49 4.69 -2.89
C GLY A 79 7.76 4.72 -3.75
N GLN A 80 7.76 4.04 -4.90
CA GLN A 80 8.87 4.12 -5.87
C GLN A 80 8.95 5.49 -6.56
N GLU A 81 7.80 6.08 -6.89
CA GLU A 81 7.70 7.45 -7.43
C GLU A 81 8.21 8.48 -6.41
N ALA A 82 7.81 8.39 -5.14
CA ALA A 82 8.26 9.29 -4.07
C ALA A 82 9.76 9.14 -3.74
N ALA A 83 10.32 7.94 -3.89
CA ALA A 83 11.75 7.66 -3.65
C ALA A 83 12.66 8.06 -4.83
N THR A 84 12.10 8.45 -5.99
CA THR A 84 12.86 8.86 -7.18
C THR A 84 12.55 10.33 -7.52
N PRO A 85 13.29 11.31 -6.94
CA PRO A 85 13.09 12.72 -7.29
C PRO A 85 13.48 12.94 -8.77
N GLY A 86 12.55 13.44 -9.59
CA GLY A 86 12.86 13.93 -10.94
C GLY A 86 12.49 13.05 -12.14
N ARG A 87 11.66 12.00 -11.99
CA ARG A 87 10.98 11.43 -13.17
C ARG A 87 9.70 12.21 -13.45
N PRO A 88 9.58 12.93 -14.59
CA PRO A 88 8.34 13.59 -14.94
C PRO A 88 7.26 12.52 -15.09
N GLY A 89 6.12 12.77 -14.44
CA GLY A 89 4.93 11.94 -14.59
C GLY A 89 4.65 11.70 -16.08
N ARG A 90 4.31 10.45 -16.37
CA ARG A 90 3.58 9.98 -17.55
C ARG A 90 3.16 11.13 -18.49
N LEU A 91 3.79 11.18 -19.66
CA LEU A 91 3.39 12.01 -20.80
C LEU A 91 1.87 11.95 -20.95
N VAL A 92 1.19 13.07 -20.69
CA VAL A 92 -0.16 13.28 -21.18
C VAL A 92 -0.01 13.38 -22.70
N LEU A 93 -0.46 12.35 -23.42
CA LEU A 93 -0.63 12.46 -24.86
C LEU A 93 -1.70 13.53 -25.09
N PRO A 94 -1.39 14.64 -25.78
CA PRO A 94 -2.42 15.55 -26.21
C PRO A 94 -3.19 14.85 -27.33
N ASP A 95 -4.50 14.82 -27.12
CA ASP A 95 -5.53 14.63 -28.12
C ASP A 95 -5.76 13.20 -28.62
N GLY A 96 -6.95 12.70 -28.26
CA GLY A 96 -7.49 11.43 -28.72
C GLY A 96 -7.61 11.40 -30.23
N GLY A 97 -6.93 10.44 -30.84
CA GLY A 97 -7.14 10.03 -32.21
C GLY A 97 -7.18 8.51 -32.28
N VAL A 98 -8.37 7.97 -32.54
CA VAL A 98 -8.54 6.61 -33.05
C VAL A 98 -8.15 6.61 -34.54
N HIS A 99 -7.50 5.54 -35.01
CA HIS A 99 -7.62 4.87 -36.33
C HIS A 99 -6.27 4.41 -36.93
N PRO A 100 -6.26 3.35 -37.75
CA PRO A 100 -6.92 2.03 -37.62
C PRO A 100 -6.02 0.95 -36.99
#